data_AF-A0A327R8Y4-F1
#
_entry.id   AF-A0A327R8Y4-F1
#
_cell.length_a   1.000
_cell.length_b   1.000
_cell.length_c   1.000
_cell.angle_alpha   90.00
_cell.angle_beta   90.00
_cell.angle_gamma   90.00
#
_symmetry.space_group_name_H-M   'P 1'
#
loop_
_entity.id
_entity.type
_entity.pdbx_description
1 polymer ?
#
loop_
_entity_poly.entity_id
_entity_poly.type
_entity_poly.pdbx_seq_one_letter_code
_entity_poly.pdbx_strand_id
1 'polypeptide(L)' 'MNSNKTFNLEDRTYEFARDCRFLVRDLSKSISNIEDGKQLVRSSGSVGANYIEGNEKLGDKDLKFQEKKPKKVNIG' A
#
# COMPACT_ATOMS: atom_id res chain seq x y z
N MET A 1 -19.14 -20.00 -7.58
CA MET A 1 -18.04 -19.35 -8.33
C MET A 1 -17.28 -18.46 -7.36
N ASN A 2 -16.20 -18.97 -6.77
CA ASN A 2 -15.36 -18.18 -5.88
C ASN A 2 -14.53 -17.22 -6.73
N SER A 3 -15.02 -16.00 -6.88
CA SER A 3 -14.19 -14.89 -7.36
C SER A 3 -13.18 -14.58 -6.27
N ASN A 4 -12.05 -15.29 -6.27
CA ASN A 4 -10.81 -14.80 -5.68
C ASN A 4 -10.50 -13.49 -6.41
N LYS A 5 -11.08 -12.38 -5.93
CA LYS A 5 -10.64 -11.04 -6.29
C LYS A 5 -9.26 -10.93 -5.66
N THR A 6 -8.24 -11.34 -6.40
CA THR A 6 -6.87 -10.95 -6.12
C THR A 6 -6.88 -9.43 -6.21
N PHE A 7 -7.07 -8.75 -5.08
CA PHE A 7 -7.02 -7.31 -5.01
C PHE A 7 -5.55 -6.95 -5.23
N ASN A 8 -5.17 -6.69 -6.48
CA ASN A 8 -3.81 -6.29 -6.80
C ASN A 8 -3.59 -4.85 -6.30
N LEU A 9 -3.25 -4.75 -5.02
CA LEU A 9 -3.00 -3.48 -4.35
C LEU A 9 -1.77 -2.78 -4.93
N GLU A 10 -0.82 -3.54 -5.48
CA GLU A 10 0.34 -3.01 -6.20
C GLU A 10 -0.11 -2.25 -7.46
N ASP A 11 -0.92 -2.87 -8.31
CA ASP A 11 -1.48 -2.20 -9.50
C ASP A 11 -2.26 -0.94 -9.13
N ARG A 12 -3.11 -1.03 -8.09
CA ARG A 12 -3.94 0.11 -7.64
C ARG A 12 -3.11 1.26 -7.08
N THR A 13 -2.04 0.97 -6.36
CA THR A 13 -1.15 2.02 -5.81
C THR A 13 -0.29 2.65 -6.90
N TYR A 14 0.11 1.86 -7.92
CA TYR A 14 0.74 2.38 -9.13
C TYR A 14 -0.20 3.31 -9.91
N GLU A 15 -1.43 2.87 -10.19
CA GLU A 15 -2.44 3.67 -10.89
C GLU A 15 -2.75 4.95 -10.14
N PHE A 16 -2.93 4.88 -8.82
CA PHE A 16 -3.14 6.06 -7.98
C PHE A 16 -1.99 7.07 -8.12
N ALA A 17 -0.74 6.63 -8.01
CA ALA A 17 0.41 7.51 -8.16
C ALA A 17 0.54 8.08 -9.59
N ARG A 18 0.16 7.32 -10.62
CA ARG A 18 0.11 7.80 -12.01
C ARG A 18 -0.95 8.90 -12.15
N ASP A 19 -2.15 8.67 -11.63
CA ASP A 19 -3.27 9.59 -11.79
C ASP A 19 -3.03 10.90 -11.02
N CYS A 20 -2.38 10.85 -9.85
CA CYS A 20 -1.90 12.06 -9.16
C CYS A 20 -0.94 12.89 -10.04
N ARG A 21 -0.05 12.25 -10.80
CA ARG A 21 0.86 12.97 -11.71
C ARG A 21 0.12 13.62 -12.88
N PHE A 22 -0.90 12.95 -13.43
CA PHE A 22 -1.73 13.52 -14.47
C PHE A 22 -2.57 14.69 -13.96
N LEU A 23 -3.15 14.58 -12.76
CA LEU A 23 -3.83 15.69 -12.12
C LEU A 23 -2.91 16.91 -11.98
N VAL A 24 -1.72 16.74 -11.40
CA VAL A 24 -0.76 17.85 -11.21
C VAL A 24 -0.31 18.46 -12.53
N ARG A 25 -0.15 17.65 -13.59
CA ARG A 25 0.21 18.13 -14.94
C ARG A 25 -0.84 19.07 -15.52
N ASP A 26 -2.11 18.82 -15.24
CA ASP A 26 -3.23 19.54 -15.84
C ASP A 26 -3.61 20.81 -15.05
N LEU A 27 -3.02 21.03 -13.86
CA LEU A 27 -3.22 22.24 -13.05
C LEU A 27 -2.55 23.48 -13.68
N SER A 28 -3.16 24.65 -13.45
CA SER A 28 -2.55 25.93 -13.82
C SER A 28 -1.26 26.17 -13.03
N LYS A 29 -0.27 26.81 -13.66
CA LYS A 29 1.02 27.11 -13.03
C LYS A 29 0.89 28.30 -12.08
N SER A 30 0.48 28.02 -10.86
CA SER A 30 0.53 28.95 -9.72
C SER A 30 1.57 28.46 -8.71
N ILE A 31 2.04 29.35 -7.84
CA ILE A 31 3.00 28.99 -6.78
C ILE A 31 2.41 27.89 -5.89
N SER A 32 1.14 28.04 -5.47
CA SER A 32 0.43 27.05 -4.67
C SER A 32 0.37 25.68 -5.35
N ASN A 33 -0.05 25.62 -6.62
CA ASN A 33 -0.17 24.36 -7.35
C ASN A 33 1.19 23.67 -7.56
N ILE A 34 2.27 24.44 -7.71
CA ILE A 34 3.62 23.89 -7.84
C ILE A 34 4.06 23.24 -6.53
N GLU A 35 3.89 23.92 -5.40
CA GLU A 35 4.31 23.40 -4.09
C GLU A 35 3.44 22.23 -3.63
N ASP A 36 2.12 22.35 -3.77
CA ASP A 36 1.18 21.28 -3.42
C ASP A 36 1.35 20.07 -4.36
N GLY A 37 1.55 20.32 -5.66
CA GLY A 37 1.79 19.27 -6.65
C GLY A 37 3.06 18.46 -6.38
N LYS A 38 4.16 19.11 -5.98
CA LYS A 38 5.39 18.42 -5.55
C LYS A 38 5.13 17.52 -4.35
N GLN A 39 4.39 18.00 -3.35
CA GLN A 39 4.07 17.23 -2.16
C GLN A 39 3.18 16.02 -2.49
N LEU A 40 2.14 16.23 -3.31
CA LEU A 40 1.22 15.18 -3.74
C LEU A 40 1.93 14.07 -4.54
N VAL A 41 2.82 14.43 -5.48
CA VAL A 41 3.57 13.43 -6.26
C VAL A 41 4.50 12.61 -5.37
N ARG A 42 5.11 13.22 -4.34
CA ARG A 42 5.97 12.50 -3.39
C ARG A 42 5.17 11.56 -2.47
N SER A 43 4.06 12.04 -1.91
CA SER A 43 3.25 11.27 -0.97
C SER A 43 2.46 10.14 -1.66
N SER A 44 2.03 10.33 -2.90
CA SER A 44 1.32 9.27 -3.65
C SER A 44 2.23 8.08 -4.00
N GLY A 45 3.51 8.33 -4.30
CA GLY A 45 4.49 7.27 -4.58
C GLY A 45 4.86 6.42 -3.35
N SER A 46 4.77 6.97 -2.13
CA SER A 46 5.13 6.22 -0.92
C SER A 46 4.10 5.17 -0.53
N VAL A 47 2.86 5.25 -1.02
CA VAL A 47 1.79 4.29 -0.69
C VAL A 47 2.15 2.87 -1.16
N GLY A 48 2.64 2.74 -2.39
CA GLY A 48 3.10 1.44 -2.92
C GLY A 48 4.36 0.94 -2.21
N ALA A 49 5.31 1.83 -1.93
CA ALA A 49 6.54 1.48 -1.22
C ALA A 49 6.27 0.98 0.21
N ASN A 50 5.39 1.66 0.94
CA ASN A 50 4.98 1.26 2.30
C ASN A 50 4.25 -0.10 2.30
N TYR A 51 3.48 -0.39 1.25
CA TYR A 51 2.81 -1.67 1.11
C TYR A 51 3.79 -2.82 0.88
N ILE A 52 4.76 -2.64 -0.02
CA ILE A 52 5.82 -3.63 -0.27
C ILE A 52 6.61 -3.89 1.03
N GLU A 53 7.05 -2.83 1.71
CA GLU A 53 7.78 -2.92 2.96
C GLU A 53 6.96 -3.62 4.07
N GLY A 54 5.65 -3.34 4.15
CA GLY A 54 4.73 -4.00 5.08
C GLY A 54 4.59 -5.49 4.81
N ASN A 55 4.47 -5.89 3.54
CA ASN A 55 4.38 -7.29 3.14
C ASN A 55 5.68 -8.06 3.40
N GLU A 56 6.85 -7.47 3.13
CA GLU A 56 8.15 -8.06 3.47
C GLU A 56 8.29 -8.26 4.99
N LYS A 57 7.91 -7.27 5.79
CA LYS A 57 7.94 -7.34 7.27
C LYS A 57 6.95 -8.35 7.86
N LEU A 58 5.81 -8.57 7.21
CA LEU A 58 4.83 -9.58 7.63
C LEU A 58 5.30 -11.00 7.31
N GLY A 59 5.93 -11.22 6.15
CA GLY A 59 6.50 -12.52 5.76
C GLY A 59 7.55 -13.05 6.74
N ASP A 60 8.42 -12.17 7.27
CA ASP A 60 9.45 -12.55 8.26
C ASP A 60 8.88 -12.89 9.65
N LYS A 61 7.75 -12.28 10.03
CA LYS A 61 7.10 -12.56 11.33
C LYS A 61 6.22 -13.80 11.29
N ASP A 62 5.56 -14.09 10.17
CA ASP A 62 4.75 -15.29 10.01
C ASP A 62 5.59 -16.58 9.91
N LEU A 63 6.85 -16.51 9.43
CA LEU A 63 7.77 -17.66 9.50
C LEU A 63 8.12 -18.04 10.94
N LYS A 64 8.19 -17.09 11.88
CA LYS A 64 8.45 -17.36 13.30
C LYS A 64 7.19 -17.76 14.09
N PHE A 65 5.99 -17.51 13.56
CA PHE A 65 4.73 -17.77 14.26
C PHE A 65 4.04 -19.08 13.86
N GLN A 66 4.66 -19.93 13.02
CA GLN A 66 4.10 -21.26 12.70
C GLN A 66 4.34 -22.34 13.78
N GLU A 67 5.04 -22.05 14.89
CA GLU A 67 5.32 -23.07 15.94
C GLU A 67 4.55 -22.92 17.26
N LYS A 68 3.54 -22.05 17.38
CA LYS A 68 2.69 -22.02 18.60
C LYS A 68 1.21 -22.10 18.28
N LYS A 69 0.76 -23.33 18.00
CA LYS A 69 -0.63 -23.72 18.25
C LYS A 69 -0.94 -23.50 19.75
N PRO A 70 -1.99 -22.75 20.13
CA PRO A 70 -2.40 -22.68 21.52
C PRO A 70 -2.90 -24.07 21.94
N LYS A 71 -2.28 -24.67 22.96
CA LYS A 71 -2.81 -25.86 23.61
C LYS A 71 -4.16 -25.47 24.21
N LYS A 72 -5.26 -25.95 23.62
CA LYS A 72 -6.58 -25.91 24.27
C LYS A 72 -6.50 -26.76 25.53
N VAL A 73 -6.53 -26.13 26.69
CA VAL A 73 -6.70 -26.81 27.97
C VAL A 73 -8.20 -27.08 28.10
N ASN A 74 -8.57 -28.36 28.03
CA ASN A 74 -9.91 -28.83 28.38
C ASN A 74 -10.04 -28.73 29.89
N ILE A 75 -10.99 -27.93 30.38
CA ILE A 75 -11.39 -27.92 31.78
C ILE A 75 -12.66 -28.76 31.83
N GLY A 76 -12.59 -29.87 32.57
CA GLY A 76 -13.69 -30.83 32.75
C GLY A 76 -14.77 -30.33 33.69
#